data_AF-A0A518LMV1-F1
#
_entry.id   AF-A0A518LMV1-F1
#
_cell.length_a   1.000
_cell.length_b   1.000
_cell.length_c   1.000
_cell.angle_alpha   90.00
_cell.angle_beta   90.00
_cell.angle_gamma   90.00
#
_symmetry.space_group_name_H-M   'P 1'
#
loop_
_entity.id
_entity.type
_entity.pdbx_description
1 polymer ?
#
loop_
_entity_poly.entity_id
_entity_poly.type
_entity_poly.pdbx_seq_one_letter_code
_entity_poly.pdbx_strand_id
1 'polypeptide(L)' 'MFLPVTFIVLLIVAACLYLGIWLLRRATRPDSRSREAMARPAPRGVRCSKCGQSEEGDAHFCGHCGARLT' A
#
# COMPACT_ATOMS: atom_id res chain seq x y z
N MET A 1 20.10 50.96 5.57
CA MET A 1 20.30 49.80 6.48
C MET A 1 19.01 49.06 6.87
N PHE A 2 17.80 49.63 6.71
CA PHE A 2 16.53 48.91 7.03
C PHE A 2 16.05 47.92 5.95
N LEU A 3 16.33 48.18 4.66
CA LEU A 3 16.02 47.26 3.56
C LEU A 3 16.59 45.82 3.73
N PRO A 4 17.87 45.60 4.09
CA PRO A 4 18.39 44.23 4.18
C PRO A 4 17.70 43.41 5.27
N VAL A 5 17.27 44.03 6.37
CA VAL A 5 16.59 43.33 7.46
C VAL A 5 15.22 42.84 7.00
N THR A 6 14.46 43.66 6.26
CA THR A 6 13.16 43.25 5.73
C THR A 6 13.31 42.16 4.67
N PHE A 7 14.32 42.22 3.80
CA PHE A 7 14.62 41.14 2.84
C PHE A 7 14.98 39.82 3.54
N ILE A 8 15.83 39.86 4.56
CA ILE A 8 16.21 38.66 5.33
C ILE A 8 14.99 38.04 6.00
N VAL A 9 14.16 38.86 6.64
CA VAL A 9 12.92 38.39 7.28
C VAL A 9 11.97 37.77 6.26
N LEU A 10 11.78 38.40 5.08
CA LEU A 10 10.94 37.86 4.02
C LEU A 10 11.47 36.52 3.48
N LEU A 11 12.78 36.37 3.31
CA LEU A 11 13.39 35.11 2.84
C LEU A 11 13.22 33.98 3.86
N ILE A 12 13.39 34.28 5.16
CA ILE A 12 13.18 33.29 6.23
C ILE A 12 11.72 32.83 6.25
N VAL A 13 10.76 33.76 6.21
CA VAL A 13 9.32 33.43 6.19
C VAL A 13 8.98 32.59 4.95
N ALA A 14 9.46 32.97 3.77
CA ALA A 14 9.23 32.22 2.53
C ALA A 14 9.82 30.81 2.60
N ALA A 15 11.05 30.66 3.10
CA ALA A 15 11.70 29.36 3.28
C ALA A 15 10.93 28.46 4.26
N CYS A 16 10.50 29.00 5.40
CA CYS A 16 9.70 28.27 6.39
C CYS A 16 8.36 27.78 5.80
N LEU A 17 7.66 28.62 5.04
CA LEU A 17 6.41 28.24 4.37
C LEU A 17 6.66 27.13 3.33
N TYR A 18 7.72 27.28 2.52
CA TYR A 18 8.06 26.29 1.49
C TYR A 18 8.43 24.93 2.11
N LEU A 19 9.30 24.93 3.12
CA LEU A 19 9.68 23.71 3.86
C LEU A 19 8.46 23.08 4.55
N GLY A 20 7.60 23.89 5.18
CA GLY A 20 6.37 23.42 5.81
C GLY A 20 5.47 22.70 4.80
N ILE A 21 5.13 23.35 3.69
CA ILE A 21 4.28 22.76 2.64
C ILE A 21 4.92 21.49 2.05
N TRP A 22 6.24 21.51 1.83
CA TRP A 22 6.97 20.35 1.32
C TRP A 22 6.95 19.17 2.30
N LEU A 23 7.12 19.42 3.59
CA LEU A 23 7.04 18.40 4.64
C LEU A 23 5.63 17.85 4.81
N LEU A 24 4.59 18.70 4.79
CA LEU A 24 3.21 18.25 4.81
C LEU A 24 2.91 17.32 3.63
N ARG A 25 3.32 17.71 2.41
CA ARG A 25 3.15 16.88 1.21
C ARG A 25 3.91 15.56 1.28
N ARG A 26 5.07 15.53 1.95
CA ARG A 26 5.86 14.31 2.16
C ARG A 26 5.19 13.39 3.19
N ALA A 27 4.67 13.94 4.28
CA ALA A 27 3.94 13.19 5.30
C ALA A 27 2.67 12.55 4.75
N THR A 28 2.02 13.19 3.77
CA THR A 28 0.83 12.66 3.09
C THR A 28 1.15 11.73 1.91
N ARG A 29 2.43 11.41 1.63
CA ARG A 29 2.72 10.38 0.62
C ARG A 29 2.32 9.02 1.22
N PRO A 30 1.34 8.32 0.63
CA PRO A 30 1.01 6.98 1.09
C PRO A 30 2.26 6.12 0.87
N ASP A 31 2.74 5.54 1.96
CA ASP A 31 3.91 4.68 2.01
C ASP A 31 3.81 3.61 0.90
N SER A 32 4.62 3.78 -0.15
CA SER A 32 4.66 2.88 -1.31
C SER A 32 5.05 1.44 -0.96
N ARG A 33 5.58 1.21 0.25
CA ARG A 33 5.97 -0.11 0.77
C ARG A 33 4.75 -0.96 1.12
N SER A 34 3.64 -0.33 1.50
CA SER A 34 2.39 -1.04 1.79
C SER A 34 1.70 -1.63 0.55
N ARG A 35 2.04 -1.17 -0.67
CA ARG A 35 1.55 -1.79 -1.93
C ARG A 35 2.27 -3.07 -2.30
N GLU A 36 3.50 -3.27 -1.84
CA GLU A 36 4.30 -4.46 -2.16
C GLU A 36 3.87 -5.70 -1.35
N ALA A 37 3.23 -5.50 -0.20
CA ALA A 37 2.74 -6.60 0.65
C ALA A 37 1.48 -7.30 0.11
N MET A 38 0.74 -6.69 -0.83
CA MET A 38 -0.54 -7.22 -1.34
C MET A 38 -0.41 -8.01 -2.65
N ALA A 39 0.77 -8.02 -3.28
CA ALA A 39 1.00 -8.78 -4.51
C ALA A 39 1.31 -10.27 -4.24
N ARG A 40 0.58 -10.90 -3.30
CA ARG A 40 0.59 -12.36 -3.19
C ARG A 40 -0.20 -12.91 -4.39
N PRO A 41 0.37 -13.81 -5.21
CA PRO A 41 -0.38 -14.45 -6.27
C PRO A 41 -1.58 -15.15 -5.64
N ALA A 42 -2.78 -14.82 -6.12
CA ALA A 42 -4.00 -15.47 -5.68
C ALA A 42 -3.84 -16.98 -5.93
N PRO A 43 -4.00 -17.84 -4.92
CA PRO A 43 -4.01 -19.28 -5.11
C PRO A 43 -5.03 -19.64 -6.19
N ARG A 44 -4.61 -20.43 -7.17
CA ARG A 44 -5.48 -20.86 -8.27
C ARG A 44 -6.44 -21.90 -7.71
N GLY A 45 -7.66 -21.49 -7.34
CA GLY A 45 -8.64 -22.39 -6.76
C GLY A 45 -8.83 -23.68 -7.55
N VAL A 46 -8.85 -24.82 -6.86
CA VAL A 46 -9.08 -26.16 -7.42
C VAL A 46 -10.54 -26.55 -7.22
N ARG A 47 -11.16 -27.15 -8.25
CA ARG A 47 -12.57 -27.58 -8.17
C ARG A 47 -12.64 -29.05 -7.82
N CYS A 48 -13.42 -29.40 -6.81
CA CYS A 48 -13.64 -30.79 -6.43
C CYS A 48 -14.40 -31.55 -7.52
N SER A 49 -13.85 -32.66 -8.02
CA SER A 49 -14.50 -33.52 -9.02
C SER A 49 -15.70 -34.31 -8.48
N LYS A 50 -15.88 -34.39 -7.15
CA LYS A 50 -16.96 -35.15 -6.51
C LYS A 50 -18.19 -34.28 -6.21
N CYS A 51 -18.01 -33.12 -5.58
CA CYS A 51 -19.13 -32.22 -5.21
C CYS A 51 -19.22 -30.96 -6.07
N GLY A 52 -18.17 -30.63 -6.85
CA GLY A 52 -18.14 -29.43 -7.67
C GLY A 52 -17.80 -28.14 -6.94
N GLN A 53 -17.47 -28.21 -5.64
CA GLN A 53 -17.10 -27.05 -4.82
C GLN A 53 -15.73 -26.51 -5.23
N SER A 54 -15.59 -25.18 -5.23
CA SER A 54 -14.31 -24.51 -5.44
C SER A 54 -13.58 -24.38 -4.12
N GLU A 55 -12.37 -24.91 -4.05
CA GLU A 55 -11.50 -24.89 -2.87
C GLU A 55 -10.21 -24.12 -3.21
N GLU A 56 -9.48 -23.67 -2.18
CA GLU A 56 -8.22 -22.97 -2.38
C GLU A 56 -7.20 -23.86 -3.09
N GLY A 57 -6.39 -23.31 -3.99
CA GLY A 57 -5.50 -24.10 -4.87
C GLY A 57 -4.50 -25.01 -4.17
N ASP A 58 -4.20 -24.73 -2.90
CA ASP A 58 -3.29 -25.52 -2.06
C ASP A 58 -4.03 -26.60 -1.21
N ALA A 59 -5.35 -26.76 -1.35
CA ALA A 59 -6.10 -27.76 -0.63
C ALA A 59 -5.91 -29.17 -1.23
N HIS A 60 -5.53 -30.14 -0.40
CA HIS A 60 -5.39 -31.55 -0.80
C HIS A 60 -6.69 -32.35 -0.68
N PHE A 61 -7.65 -31.87 0.12
CA PHE A 61 -8.94 -32.50 0.37
C PHE A 61 -10.04 -31.44 0.35
N CYS A 62 -11.22 -31.79 -0.14
CA CYS A 62 -12.37 -30.89 -0.18
C CYS A 62 -12.95 -30.71 1.24
N GLY A 63 -13.03 -29.47 1.71
CA GLY A 63 -13.64 -29.15 3.02
C GLY A 63 -15.13 -29.47 3.10
N HIS A 64 -15.81 -29.60 1.96
CA HIS A 64 -17.23 -29.89 1.91
C HIS A 64 -17.58 -31.39 1.90
N CYS A 65 -16.84 -32.22 1.15
CA CYS A 65 -17.17 -33.64 0.96
C CYS A 65 -16.08 -34.63 1.40
N GLY A 66 -14.90 -34.15 1.80
CA GLY A 66 -13.77 -34.97 2.23
C GLY A 66 -13.05 -35.73 1.11
N ALA A 67 -13.47 -35.57 -0.15
CA ALA A 67 -12.79 -36.21 -1.28
C ALA A 67 -11.43 -35.57 -1.55
N ARG A 68 -10.47 -36.37 -2.03
CA ARG A 68 -9.17 -35.88 -2.47
C ARG A 68 -9.31 -34.97 -3.68
N LEU A 69 -8.66 -33.81 -3.64
CA LEU A 69 -8.59 -32.88 -4.75
C LEU A 69 -7.42 -33.32 -5.65
N THR A 70 -7.68 -33.44 -6.96
CA THR A 70 -6.71 -33.88 -7.98
C THR A 70 -6.66 -32.86 -9.11
#